data_AF-A0A3A6SKS9-F1
#
_entry.id   AF-A0A3A6SKS9-F1
#
_cell.length_a   1.000
_cell.length_b   1.000
_cell.length_c   1.000
_cell.angle_alpha   90.00
_cell.angle_beta   90.00
_cell.angle_gamma   90.00
#
_symmetry.space_group_name_H-M   'P 1'
#
loop_
_entity.id
_entity.type
_entity.pdbx_description
1 polymer ?
#
loop_
_entity_poly.entity_id
_entity_poly.type
_entity_poly.pdbx_seq_one_letter_code
_entity_poly.pdbx_strand_id
1 'polypeptide(L)'
;MKRVVFFFSYILFFPCLLIGCMLFYSYMKSIPYVEHPPYGAIVFLLLGMTYPALYFAYQNKNKSKVKTILKKIGFSSNTFSLSNNIDGKYAFIDPIRGEFLIIINGKTSSTVVKGYNFQQWGGYDYDGNGNITLKFNDFEFPSITISQTKPNAKEFCNKLDIMCSPSYSPKNERSFYKHVQQSLATA
;
A
#
# COMPACT_ATOMS: atom_id res chain seq x y z
N MET A 1 -6.70 6.15 12.39
CA MET A 1 -7.97 6.77 11.91
C MET A 1 -8.54 6.14 10.64
N LYS A 2 -7.83 6.11 9.49
CA LYS A 2 -8.43 5.70 8.20
C LYS A 2 -9.00 4.28 8.15
N ARG A 3 -8.35 3.28 8.78
CA ARG A 3 -8.87 1.89 8.87
C ARG A 3 -10.12 1.79 9.73
N VAL A 4 -10.21 2.56 10.81
CA VAL A 4 -11.34 2.56 11.73
C VAL A 4 -12.56 3.20 11.06
N VAL A 5 -12.36 4.34 10.40
CA VAL A 5 -13.41 5.00 9.58
C VAL A 5 -13.90 4.08 8.46
N PHE A 6 -13.00 3.34 7.81
CA PHE A 6 -13.38 2.35 6.79
C PHE A 6 -14.22 1.20 7.38
N PHE A 7 -13.80 0.64 8.51
CA PHE A 7 -14.52 -0.46 9.16
C PHE A 7 -15.91 -0.01 9.62
N PHE A 8 -16.02 1.18 10.22
CA PHE A 8 -17.32 1.77 10.57
C PHE A 8 -18.17 2.08 9.33
N SER A 9 -17.57 2.60 8.25
CA SER A 9 -18.31 2.85 7.02
C SER A 9 -18.85 1.56 6.41
N TYR A 10 -18.12 0.45 6.51
CA TYR A 10 -18.57 -0.87 6.04
C TYR A 10 -19.66 -1.46 6.94
N ILE A 11 -19.50 -1.35 8.26
CA ILE A 11 -20.50 -1.77 9.26
C ILE A 11 -21.79 -0.97 9.15
N LEU A 12 -21.73 0.31 8.80
CA LEU A 12 -22.93 1.13 8.56
C LEU A 12 -23.52 0.86 7.18
N PHE A 13 -22.68 0.66 6.17
CA PHE A 13 -23.12 0.47 4.79
C PHE A 13 -23.82 -0.88 4.58
N PHE A 14 -23.35 -1.97 5.19
CA PHE A 14 -23.91 -3.31 4.99
C PHE A 14 -25.37 -3.46 5.49
N PRO A 15 -25.74 -2.97 6.70
CA PRO A 15 -27.13 -2.90 7.14
C PRO A 15 -27.98 -1.97 6.26
N CYS A 16 -27.45 -0.82 5.84
CA CYS A 16 -28.17 0.08 4.95
C CYS A 16 -28.44 -0.56 3.57
N LEU A 17 -27.49 -1.34 3.05
CA LEU A 17 -27.66 -2.12 1.83
C LEU A 17 -28.74 -3.20 2.02
N LEU A 18 -28.71 -3.94 3.13
CA LEU A 18 -29.71 -4.96 3.44
C LEU A 18 -31.12 -4.35 3.58
N ILE A 19 -31.27 -3.25 4.31
CA ILE A 19 -32.53 -2.52 4.45
C ILE A 19 -32.98 -1.99 3.09
N GLY A 20 -32.07 -1.43 2.29
CA GLY A 20 -32.36 -0.97 0.93
C GLY A 20 -32.86 -2.10 0.02
N CYS A 21 -32.25 -3.28 0.08
CA CYS A 21 -32.70 -4.48 -0.65
C CYS A 21 -34.06 -4.99 -0.16
N MET A 22 -34.32 -4.96 1.15
CA MET A 22 -35.62 -5.37 1.72
C MET A 22 -36.74 -4.40 1.32
N LEU A 23 -36.48 -3.10 1.36
CA LEU A 23 -37.42 -2.06 0.91
C LEU A 23 -37.67 -2.17 -0.60
N PHE A 24 -36.63 -2.41 -1.39
CA PHE A 24 -36.74 -2.68 -2.82
C PHE A 24 -37.61 -3.92 -3.08
N TYR A 25 -37.36 -5.04 -2.39
CA TYR A 25 -38.15 -6.26 -2.54
C TYR A 25 -39.63 -6.05 -2.14
N SER A 26 -39.88 -5.34 -1.04
CA SER A 26 -41.25 -5.01 -0.60
C SER A 26 -41.99 -4.12 -1.60
N TYR A 27 -41.28 -3.15 -2.18
CA TYR A 27 -41.79 -2.29 -3.26
C TYR A 27 -42.13 -3.10 -4.52
N MET A 28 -41.21 -3.97 -4.97
CA MET A 28 -41.41 -4.88 -6.11
C MET A 28 -42.62 -5.79 -5.95
N LYS A 29 -42.94 -6.19 -4.71
CA LYS A 29 -44.08 -7.05 -4.40
C LYS A 29 -45.43 -6.32 -4.43
N SER A 30 -45.44 -5.00 -4.22
CA SER A 30 -46.67 -4.21 -4.00
C SER A 30 -47.09 -3.35 -5.20
N ILE A 31 -46.18 -2.99 -6.10
CA ILE A 31 -46.45 -2.08 -7.22
C ILE A 31 -45.96 -2.72 -8.54
N PRO A 32 -46.79 -2.78 -9.60
CA PRO A 32 -46.36 -3.28 -10.90
C PRO A 32 -45.24 -2.39 -11.46
N TYR A 33 -44.12 -3.01 -11.84
CA TYR A 33 -42.85 -2.37 -12.24
C TYR A 33 -42.97 -1.31 -13.35
N VAL A 34 -44.04 -1.39 -14.14
CA VAL A 34 -44.25 -0.60 -15.35
C VAL A 34 -44.67 0.85 -15.05
N GLU A 35 -45.38 1.08 -13.94
CA GLU A 35 -45.94 2.41 -13.62
C GLU A 35 -45.01 3.25 -12.74
N HIS A 36 -44.26 2.62 -11.83
CA HIS A 36 -43.35 3.31 -10.93
C HIS A 36 -42.07 2.50 -10.70
N PRO A 37 -41.01 2.72 -11.51
CA PRO A 37 -39.74 2.03 -11.30
C PRO A 37 -39.05 2.52 -10.00
N PRO A 38 -38.41 1.63 -9.22
CA PRO A 38 -37.77 1.95 -7.94
C PRO A 38 -36.41 2.66 -8.12
N TYR A 39 -36.38 3.76 -8.86
CA TYR A 39 -35.16 4.48 -9.21
C TYR A 39 -34.31 4.87 -7.99
N GLY A 40 -34.94 5.26 -6.88
CA GLY A 40 -34.24 5.64 -5.65
C GLY A 40 -33.41 4.50 -5.04
N ALA A 41 -33.96 3.29 -5.02
CA ALA A 41 -33.26 2.12 -4.51
C ALA A 41 -32.14 1.65 -5.46
N ILE A 42 -32.37 1.74 -6.78
CA ILE A 42 -31.35 1.45 -7.80
C ILE A 42 -30.16 2.43 -7.65
N VAL A 43 -30.44 3.73 -7.53
CA VAL A 43 -29.41 4.76 -7.32
C VAL A 43 -28.66 4.54 -6.01
N PHE A 44 -29.35 4.20 -4.93
CA PHE A 44 -28.73 3.89 -3.64
C PHE A 44 -27.77 2.70 -3.70
N LEU A 45 -28.18 1.60 -4.36
CA LEU A 45 -27.34 0.42 -4.56
C LEU A 45 -26.11 0.73 -5.45
N LEU A 46 -26.30 1.51 -6.52
CA LEU A 46 -25.21 1.92 -7.39
C LEU A 46 -24.19 2.80 -6.66
N LEU A 47 -24.64 3.84 -5.95
CA LEU A 47 -23.77 4.70 -5.15
C LEU A 47 -23.03 3.89 -4.08
N GLY A 48 -23.72 2.95 -3.45
CA GLY A 48 -23.15 2.07 -2.46
C GLY A 48 -22.04 1.15 -2.97
N MET A 49 -22.18 0.62 -4.19
CA MET A 49 -21.17 -0.22 -4.82
C MET A 49 -20.00 0.56 -5.42
N THR A 50 -20.18 1.84 -5.76
CA THR A 50 -19.12 2.65 -6.38
C THR A 50 -17.90 2.83 -5.47
N TYR A 51 -18.10 3.08 -4.17
CA TYR A 51 -17.00 3.35 -3.24
C TYR A 51 -16.07 2.13 -3.03
N PRO A 52 -16.58 0.92 -2.73
CA PRO A 52 -15.77 -0.30 -2.70
C PRO A 52 -15.08 -0.58 -4.04
N ALA A 53 -15.80 -0.42 -5.16
CA ALA A 53 -15.25 -0.67 -6.49
C ALA A 53 -14.06 0.26 -6.82
N LEU A 54 -14.21 1.57 -6.55
CA LEU A 54 -13.13 2.55 -6.71
C LEU A 54 -11.93 2.23 -5.81
N TYR A 55 -12.17 1.78 -4.58
CA TYR A 55 -11.13 1.37 -3.65
C TYR A 55 -10.34 0.15 -4.15
N PHE A 56 -11.03 -0.91 -4.61
CA PHE A 56 -10.37 -2.08 -5.19
C PHE A 56 -9.61 -1.75 -6.47
N ALA A 57 -10.19 -0.91 -7.35
CA ALA A 57 -9.53 -0.44 -8.55
C ALA A 57 -8.25 0.35 -8.22
N TYR A 58 -8.29 1.24 -7.22
CA TYR A 58 -7.13 1.98 -6.75
C TYR A 58 -6.03 1.05 -6.22
N GLN A 59 -6.39 0.07 -5.39
CA GLN A 59 -5.42 -0.90 -4.87
C GLN A 59 -4.77 -1.72 -5.98
N ASN A 60 -5.55 -2.22 -6.93
CA ASN A 60 -5.03 -3.02 -8.04
C ASN A 60 -4.12 -2.18 -8.95
N LYS A 61 -4.47 -0.93 -9.21
CA LYS A 61 -3.64 0.01 -9.97
C LYS A 61 -2.30 0.25 -9.28
N ASN A 62 -2.29 0.47 -7.96
CA ASN A 62 -1.06 0.66 -7.19
C ASN A 62 -0.17 -0.59 -7.22
N LYS A 63 -0.75 -1.78 -7.01
CA LYS A 63 0.00 -3.05 -7.10
C LYS A 63 0.62 -3.25 -8.48
N SER A 64 -0.14 -2.99 -9.54
CA SER A 64 0.35 -3.10 -10.91
C SER A 64 1.51 -2.14 -11.20
N LYS A 65 1.38 -0.87 -10.81
CA LYS A 65 2.46 0.12 -10.92
C LYS A 65 3.74 -0.32 -10.22
N VAL A 66 3.62 -0.79 -8.97
CA VAL A 66 4.77 -1.27 -8.19
C VAL A 66 5.44 -2.46 -8.88
N LYS A 67 4.66 -3.43 -9.38
CA LYS A 67 5.19 -4.58 -10.12
C LYS A 67 5.96 -4.14 -11.37
N THR A 68 5.46 -3.14 -12.10
CA THR A 68 6.14 -2.57 -13.27
C THR A 68 7.46 -1.90 -12.89
N ILE A 69 7.48 -1.13 -11.81
CA ILE A 69 8.71 -0.48 -11.31
C ILE A 69 9.75 -1.52 -10.90
N LEU A 70 9.36 -2.54 -10.14
CA LEU A 70 10.26 -3.63 -9.73
C LEU A 70 10.86 -4.35 -10.94
N LYS A 71 10.04 -4.62 -11.96
CA LYS A 71 10.51 -5.25 -13.21
C LYS A 71 11.47 -4.34 -13.97
N LYS A 72 11.18 -3.05 -14.09
CA LYS A 72 12.06 -2.06 -14.76
C LYS A 72 13.43 -1.96 -14.09
N ILE A 73 13.46 -1.93 -12.76
CA ILE A 73 14.69 -1.84 -11.97
C ILE A 73 15.47 -3.18 -11.97
N GLY A 74 14.81 -4.29 -12.31
CA GLY A 74 15.40 -5.63 -12.16
C GLY A 74 15.69 -5.96 -10.69
N PHE A 75 14.79 -5.54 -9.79
CA PHE A 75 14.97 -5.76 -8.35
C PHE A 75 14.84 -7.25 -8.02
N SER A 76 15.72 -7.74 -7.14
CA SER A 76 15.92 -9.16 -6.85
C SER A 76 14.66 -9.88 -6.34
N SER A 77 14.55 -11.18 -6.61
CA SER A 77 13.48 -12.04 -6.09
C SER A 77 13.68 -12.42 -4.62
N ASN A 78 14.92 -12.44 -4.13
CA ASN A 78 15.23 -12.72 -2.72
C ASN A 78 15.10 -11.46 -1.86
N THR A 79 13.88 -10.92 -1.80
CA THR A 79 13.58 -9.69 -1.08
C THR A 79 12.50 -9.91 -0.05
N PHE A 80 12.58 -9.17 1.05
CA PHE A 80 11.46 -9.01 1.96
C PHE A 80 10.93 -7.58 1.85
N SER A 81 9.65 -7.40 2.12
CA SER A 81 8.99 -6.13 1.85
C SER A 81 7.97 -5.77 2.91
N LEU A 82 7.76 -4.47 3.05
CA LEU A 82 6.70 -3.88 3.83
C LEU A 82 5.89 -2.98 2.90
N SER A 83 4.59 -3.25 2.81
CA SER A 83 3.70 -2.51 1.92
C SER A 83 2.44 -2.08 2.62
N ASN A 84 1.97 -0.88 2.27
CA ASN A 84 0.66 -0.39 2.63
C ASN A 84 -0.01 0.18 1.38
N ASN A 85 -0.89 -0.61 0.78
CA ASN A 85 -1.59 -0.24 -0.45
C ASN A 85 -2.53 0.96 -0.30
N ILE A 86 -3.02 1.20 0.92
CA ILE A 86 -3.96 2.29 1.21
C ILE A 86 -3.22 3.63 1.19
N ASP A 87 -2.05 3.66 1.82
CA ASP A 87 -1.21 4.86 1.88
C ASP A 87 -0.24 4.96 0.70
N GLY A 88 -0.21 3.94 -0.17
CA GLY A 88 0.62 3.90 -1.37
C GLY A 88 2.11 3.85 -1.09
N LYS A 89 2.52 3.39 0.10
CA LYS A 89 3.92 3.33 0.53
C LYS A 89 4.43 1.90 0.53
N TYR A 90 5.62 1.72 0.00
CA TYR A 90 6.25 0.41 -0.17
C TYR A 90 7.75 0.53 0.13
N ALA A 91 8.27 -0.45 0.86
CA ALA A 91 9.69 -0.66 1.07
C ALA A 91 10.03 -2.10 0.68
N PHE A 92 11.04 -2.26 -0.17
CA PHE A 92 11.59 -3.54 -0.58
C PHE A 92 13.06 -3.57 -0.20
N ILE A 93 13.51 -4.68 0.36
CA ILE A 93 14.89 -4.82 0.84
C ILE A 93 15.47 -6.10 0.25
N ASP A 94 16.61 -5.96 -0.42
CA ASP A 94 17.48 -7.06 -0.80
C ASP A 94 18.58 -7.20 0.27
N PRO A 95 18.47 -8.16 1.20
CA PRO A 95 19.46 -8.33 2.25
C PRO A 95 20.80 -8.88 1.73
N ILE A 96 20.86 -9.49 0.54
CA ILE A 96 22.12 -10.00 0.01
C ILE A 96 22.98 -8.85 -0.51
N ARG A 97 22.34 -7.89 -1.18
CA ARG A 97 23.00 -6.71 -1.78
C ARG A 97 23.02 -5.49 -0.85
N GLY A 98 22.24 -5.51 0.23
CA GLY A 98 22.05 -4.34 1.09
C GLY A 98 21.35 -3.19 0.37
N GLU A 99 20.41 -3.51 -0.52
CA GLU A 99 19.68 -2.52 -1.33
C GLU A 99 18.28 -2.29 -0.76
N PHE A 100 17.93 -1.03 -0.55
CA PHE A 100 16.63 -0.59 -0.09
C PHE A 100 15.95 0.17 -1.22
N LEU A 101 14.77 -0.29 -1.64
CA LEU A 101 13.95 0.38 -2.65
C LEU A 101 12.67 0.90 -1.99
N ILE A 102 12.50 2.20 -1.99
CA ILE A 102 11.33 2.90 -1.46
C ILE A 102 10.49 3.41 -2.63
N ILE A 103 9.20 3.06 -2.62
CA ILE A 103 8.22 3.53 -3.60
C ILE A 103 7.07 4.20 -2.86
N ILE A 104 6.77 5.45 -3.23
CA ILE A 104 5.62 6.19 -2.74
C ILE A 104 4.74 6.57 -3.93
N ASN A 105 3.59 5.94 -4.02
CA ASN A 105 2.52 6.29 -4.93
C ASN A 105 1.58 7.27 -4.24
N GLY A 106 1.80 8.57 -4.45
CA GLY A 106 0.84 9.58 -4.00
C GLY A 106 -0.52 9.42 -4.66
N LYS A 107 -1.58 9.80 -3.95
CA LYS A 107 -2.94 9.85 -4.53
C LYS A 107 -3.06 10.93 -5.60
N THR A 108 -2.36 12.04 -5.41
CA THR A 108 -2.40 13.23 -6.27
C THR A 108 -1.03 13.68 -6.77
N SER A 109 0.06 13.14 -6.22
CA SER A 109 1.42 13.45 -6.64
C SER A 109 1.98 12.39 -7.59
N SER A 110 3.06 12.75 -8.29
CA SER A 110 3.87 11.78 -9.02
C SER A 110 4.38 10.66 -8.10
N THR A 111 4.61 9.49 -8.70
CA THR A 111 5.25 8.39 -8.00
C THR A 111 6.69 8.77 -7.69
N VAL A 112 7.07 8.68 -6.43
CA VAL A 112 8.45 8.86 -5.99
C VAL A 112 9.09 7.49 -5.81
N VAL A 113 10.25 7.28 -6.42
CA VAL A 113 11.06 6.06 -6.28
C VAL A 113 12.45 6.45 -5.82
N LYS A 114 12.90 5.89 -4.70
CA LYS A 114 14.22 6.14 -4.12
C LYS A 114 14.93 4.82 -3.86
N GLY A 115 16.20 4.74 -4.24
CA GLY A 115 17.07 3.61 -3.95
C GLY A 115 18.16 4.03 -2.97
N TYR A 116 18.41 3.21 -1.95
CA TYR A 116 19.48 3.41 -0.97
C TYR A 116 20.32 2.14 -0.83
N ASN A 117 21.60 2.32 -0.56
CA ASN A 117 22.49 1.26 -0.10
C ASN A 117 22.49 1.19 1.43
N PHE A 118 22.95 0.06 1.98
CA PHE A 118 23.01 -0.18 3.43
C PHE A 118 23.78 0.90 4.21
N GLN A 119 24.85 1.46 3.65
CA GLN A 119 25.64 2.54 4.27
C GLN A 119 24.85 3.84 4.45
N GLN A 120 23.77 4.02 3.67
CA GLN A 120 22.88 5.17 3.77
C GLN A 120 21.71 4.90 4.72
N TRP A 121 21.55 3.66 5.22
CA TRP A 121 20.48 3.32 6.14
C TRP A 121 20.89 3.65 7.57
N GLY A 122 20.10 4.50 8.24
CA GLY A 122 20.32 4.94 9.61
C GLY A 122 19.59 4.08 10.65
N GLY A 123 19.07 2.91 10.26
CA GLY A 123 18.27 2.04 11.11
C GLY A 123 16.76 2.27 10.98
N TYR A 124 16.01 1.78 11.96
CA TYR A 124 14.56 1.85 11.96
C TYR A 124 13.99 2.03 13.37
N ASP A 125 12.79 2.61 13.46
CA ASP A 125 12.00 2.65 14.68
C ASP A 125 10.70 1.86 14.49
N TYR A 126 10.26 1.19 15.55
CA TYR A 126 8.98 0.49 15.61
C TYR A 126 8.17 0.94 16.82
N ASP A 127 6.94 1.40 16.61
CA ASP A 127 6.08 1.97 17.66
C ASP A 127 5.31 0.93 18.48
N GLY A 128 5.50 -0.37 18.23
CA GLY A 128 4.73 -1.45 18.86
C GLY A 128 3.30 -1.61 18.34
N ASN A 129 2.81 -0.67 17.53
CA ASN A 129 1.44 -0.58 17.02
C ASN A 129 1.32 -0.76 15.51
N GLY A 130 2.39 -1.26 14.88
CA GLY A 130 2.41 -1.60 13.46
C GLY A 130 2.98 -0.51 12.57
N ASN A 131 3.45 0.62 13.12
CA ASN A 131 4.13 1.64 12.33
C ASN A 131 5.64 1.42 12.40
N ILE A 132 6.26 1.32 11.24
CA ILE A 132 7.70 1.17 11.09
C ILE A 132 8.22 2.39 10.35
N THR A 133 9.21 3.06 10.94
CA THR A 133 9.89 4.21 10.34
C THR A 133 11.30 3.79 9.95
N LEU A 134 11.58 3.76 8.64
CA LEU A 134 12.94 3.58 8.13
C LEU A 134 13.63 4.94 8.07
N LYS A 135 14.87 5.02 8.56
CA LYS A 135 15.69 6.24 8.56
C LYS A 135 16.82 6.11 7.57
N PHE A 136 17.14 7.19 6.88
CA PHE A 136 18.21 7.25 5.89
C PHE A 136 19.05 8.51 6.10
N ASN A 137 20.34 8.41 5.79
CA ASN A 137 21.29 9.51 5.75
C ASN A 137 21.10 10.32 4.46
N ASP A 138 19.87 10.81 4.24
CA ASP A 138 19.45 11.64 3.12
C ASP A 138 18.76 12.89 3.69
N PHE A 139 19.31 14.07 3.44
CA PHE A 139 18.76 15.33 3.94
C PHE A 139 17.40 15.67 3.33
N GLU A 140 17.15 15.29 2.08
CA GLU A 140 15.88 15.56 1.39
C GLU A 140 14.81 14.54 1.77
N PHE A 141 15.22 13.31 2.08
CA PHE A 141 14.33 12.22 2.41
C PHE A 141 14.84 11.39 3.62
N PRO A 142 14.82 11.98 4.83
CA PRO A 142 15.50 11.39 5.99
C PRO A 142 14.77 10.18 6.57
N SER A 143 13.47 10.04 6.34
CA SER A 143 12.73 8.89 6.83
C SER A 143 11.42 8.64 6.10
N ILE A 144 10.93 7.40 6.21
CA ILE A 144 9.60 7.01 5.76
C ILE A 144 8.92 6.10 6.78
N THR A 145 7.71 6.47 7.18
CA THR A 145 6.84 5.63 8.00
C THR A 145 5.85 4.86 7.15
N ILE A 146 5.79 3.54 7.36
CA ILE A 146 4.85 2.60 6.73
C ILE A 146 4.07 1.87 7.82
N SER A 147 2.75 2.00 7.78
CA SER A 147 1.85 1.31 8.71
C SER A 147 1.46 -0.07 8.20
N GLN A 148 1.50 -1.09 9.06
CA GLN A 148 1.01 -2.42 8.79
C GLN A 148 0.40 -3.09 10.03
N THR A 149 -0.16 -4.30 9.90
CA THR A 149 -0.63 -5.11 11.03
C THR A 149 0.54 -5.43 11.96
N LYS A 150 0.27 -5.48 13.28
CA LYS A 150 1.29 -5.79 14.30
C LYS A 150 2.13 -7.04 13.98
N PRO A 151 1.55 -8.18 13.57
CA PRO A 151 2.35 -9.38 13.28
C PRO A 151 3.31 -9.18 12.11
N ASN A 152 2.83 -8.62 11.00
CA ASN A 152 3.64 -8.41 9.79
C ASN A 152 4.71 -7.34 10.02
N ALA A 153 4.38 -6.29 10.79
CA ALA A 153 5.34 -5.28 11.19
C ALA A 153 6.46 -5.91 12.04
N LYS A 154 6.10 -6.69 13.06
CA LYS A 154 7.07 -7.39 13.91
C LYS A 154 7.96 -8.35 13.12
N GLU A 155 7.39 -9.14 12.19
CA GLU A 155 8.17 -10.04 11.34
C GLU A 155 9.18 -9.27 10.47
N PHE A 156 8.76 -8.12 9.92
CA PHE A 156 9.65 -7.27 9.14
C PHE A 156 10.80 -6.70 9.99
N CYS A 157 10.50 -6.23 11.21
CA CYS A 157 11.50 -5.76 12.16
C CYS A 157 12.51 -6.85 12.52
N ASN A 158 12.05 -8.08 12.80
CA ASN A 158 12.95 -9.21 13.09
C ASN A 158 13.94 -9.47 11.94
N LYS A 159 13.53 -9.25 10.68
CA LYS A 159 14.43 -9.39 9.52
C LYS A 159 15.41 -8.22 9.42
N LEU A 160 14.99 -7.01 9.78
CA LEU A 160 15.88 -5.85 9.87
C LEU A 160 16.93 -6.01 10.99
N ASP A 161 16.56 -6.62 12.12
CA ASP A 161 17.49 -6.86 13.23
C ASP A 161 18.68 -7.72 12.81
N ILE A 162 18.48 -8.66 11.89
CA ILE A 162 19.56 -9.46 11.29
C ILE A 162 20.54 -8.54 10.55
N MET A 163 20.04 -7.52 9.84
CA MET A 163 20.88 -6.55 9.14
C MET A 163 21.57 -5.56 10.08
N CYS A 164 21.05 -5.36 11.29
CA CYS A 164 21.71 -4.60 12.36
C CYS A 164 22.81 -5.39 13.07
N SER A 165 22.92 -6.70 12.84
CA SER A 165 23.95 -7.54 13.45
C SER A 165 25.36 -7.09 13.02
N PRO A 166 26.35 -7.07 13.93
CA PRO A 166 27.74 -6.79 13.58
C PRO A 166 28.32 -7.73 12.51
N SER A 167 27.73 -8.91 12.33
CA SER A 167 28.14 -9.90 11.33
C SER A 167 27.54 -9.67 9.94
N TYR A 168 26.60 -8.75 9.79
CA TYR A 168 25.98 -8.46 8.50
C TYR A 168 26.91 -7.61 7.64
N SER A 169 27.25 -8.12 6.45
CA SER A 169 28.01 -7.40 5.44
C SER A 169 27.38 -7.63 4.06
N PRO A 170 26.88 -6.57 3.39
CA PRO A 170 26.27 -6.71 2.06
C PRO A 170 27.33 -7.04 1.01
N LYS A 171 26.97 -7.87 0.03
CA LYS A 171 27.91 -8.41 -0.96
C LYS A 171 28.16 -7.52 -2.19
N ASN A 172 27.57 -6.32 -2.25
CA ASN A 172 27.58 -5.49 -3.45
C ASN A 172 27.86 -4.01 -3.14
N GLU A 173 28.76 -3.41 -3.91
CA GLU A 173 29.21 -2.02 -3.75
C GLU A 173 28.64 -1.06 -4.82
N ARG A 174 27.80 -1.54 -5.74
CA ARG A 174 27.21 -0.64 -6.74
C ARG A 174 26.34 0.43 -6.08
N SER A 175 26.36 1.65 -6.63
CA SER A 175 25.44 2.71 -6.22
C SER A 175 24.02 2.37 -6.68
N PHE A 176 23.20 1.86 -5.76
CA PHE A 176 21.83 1.46 -6.07
C PHE A 176 20.96 2.66 -6.43
N TYR A 177 21.22 3.83 -5.81
CA TYR A 177 20.59 5.09 -6.19
C TYR A 177 20.75 5.40 -7.69
N LYS A 178 21.98 5.36 -8.21
CA LYS A 178 22.25 5.62 -9.64
C LYS A 178 21.56 4.59 -10.54
N HIS A 179 21.60 3.31 -10.15
CA HIS A 179 20.93 2.23 -10.87
C HIS A 179 19.42 2.46 -11.00
N VAL A 180 18.77 2.88 -9.91
CA VAL A 180 17.34 3.21 -9.92
C VAL A 180 17.03 4.38 -10.86
N GLN A 181 17.81 5.47 -10.79
CA GLN A 181 17.60 6.63 -11.66
C GLN A 181 17.76 6.28 -13.15
N GLN A 182 18.82 5.54 -13.50
CA GLN A 182 19.06 5.10 -14.87
C GLN A 182 17.93 4.18 -15.37
N SER A 183 17.51 3.21 -14.56
CA SER A 183 16.47 2.25 -14.94
C SER A 183 15.10 2.91 -15.17
N LEU A 184 14.86 4.07 -14.53
CA LEU A 184 13.63 4.84 -14.70
C LEU A 184 13.71 5.88 -15.83
N ALA A 185 14.91 6.35 -16.18
CA ALA A 185 15.13 7.33 -17.25
C ALA A 185 15.16 6.72 -18.65
N THR A 186 15.63 5.47 -18.80
CA THR A 186 15.73 4.79 -20.10
C THR A 186 14.39 4.17 -20.56
N ALA A 187 13.25 4.70 -20.12
CA ALA A 187 11.96 4.03 -20.21
C ALA A 187 10.82 4.89 -20.77
#